data_AF-A0A3C0SNC4-F1
#
_entry.id   AF-A0A3C0SNC4-F1
#
_cell.length_a   1.000
_cell.length_b   1.000
_cell.length_c   1.000
_cell.angle_alpha   90.00
_cell.angle_beta   90.00
_cell.angle_gamma   90.00
#
_symmetry.space_group_name_H-M   'P 1'
#
loop_
_entity.id
_entity.type
_entity.pdbx_description
1 polymer ?
#
loop_
_entity_poly.entity_id
_entity_poly.type
_entity_poly.pdbx_seq_one_letter_code
_entity_poly.pdbx_strand_id
1 'polypeptide(L)'
;KIFMSIEYCTKLFKKETIEKISIHFKNILKIIGKNQKIKLCDIEIIDKYEKAKILYEFNSTYKYYKKDKTIHELFEEQVEKTPNEIAVMHEGNSLTYRELDEKS
;
A
#
# COMPACT_ATOMS: atom_id res chain seq x y z
N LYS A 1 -26.03 -1.08 29.18
CA LYS A 1 -25.60 -1.67 27.87
C LYS A 1 -26.10 -0.74 26.79
N ILE A 2 -25.22 -0.22 25.92
CA ILE A 2 -25.62 0.75 24.86
C ILE A 2 -26.04 -0.06 23.63
N PHE A 3 -27.25 0.22 23.13
CA PHE A 3 -27.75 -0.31 21.87
C PHE A 3 -27.74 0.81 20.83
N MET A 4 -27.40 0.47 19.59
CA MET A 4 -27.28 1.43 18.50
C MET A 4 -27.87 0.81 17.24
N SER A 5 -28.73 1.56 16.58
CA SER A 5 -29.23 1.29 15.23
C SER A 5 -28.76 2.41 14.30
N ILE A 6 -28.27 2.05 13.12
CA ILE A 6 -27.88 3.02 12.09
C ILE A 6 -28.75 2.78 10.87
N GLU A 7 -29.53 3.78 10.50
CA GLU A 7 -30.28 3.82 9.25
C GLU A 7 -29.45 4.56 8.20
N TYR A 8 -29.41 4.04 6.97
CA TYR A 8 -28.58 4.59 5.90
C TYR A 8 -29.18 4.36 4.53
N CYS A 9 -28.87 5.27 3.60
CA CYS A 9 -29.27 5.14 2.20
C CYS A 9 -28.34 4.16 1.47
N THR A 10 -28.89 3.03 1.02
CA THR A 10 -28.13 1.99 0.30
C THR A 10 -27.63 2.43 -1.08
N LYS A 11 -28.19 3.52 -1.64
CA LYS A 11 -27.67 4.14 -2.87
C LYS A 11 -26.34 4.88 -2.65
N LEU A 12 -26.06 5.31 -1.40
CA LEU A 12 -24.87 6.07 -1.06
C LEU A 12 -23.85 5.23 -0.29
N PHE A 13 -24.32 4.30 0.54
CA PHE A 13 -23.46 3.53 1.45
C PHE A 13 -23.68 2.04 1.30
N LYS A 14 -22.55 1.32 1.28
CA LYS A 14 -22.53 -0.13 1.44
C LYS A 14 -22.57 -0.48 2.93
N LYS A 15 -23.03 -1.69 3.24
CA LYS A 15 -23.13 -2.20 4.61
C LYS A 15 -21.78 -2.16 5.33
N GLU A 16 -20.71 -2.51 4.63
CA GLU A 16 -19.34 -2.52 5.17
C GLU A 16 -18.87 -1.12 5.58
N THR A 17 -19.29 -0.07 4.86
CA THR A 17 -18.99 1.32 5.21
C THR A 17 -19.66 1.69 6.53
N ILE A 18 -20.92 1.30 6.71
CA ILE A 18 -21.69 1.60 7.92
C ILE A 18 -21.20 0.79 9.12
N GLU A 19 -20.77 -0.46 8.90
CA GLU A 19 -20.16 -1.27 9.94
C GLU A 19 -18.88 -0.60 10.48
N LYS A 20 -18.02 -0.08 9.59
CA LYS A 20 -16.84 0.72 9.97
C LYS A 20 -17.23 1.98 10.75
N ILE A 21 -18.20 2.75 10.27
CA ILE A 21 -18.70 3.94 10.98
C ILE A 21 -19.21 3.58 12.38
N SER A 22 -19.89 2.45 12.56
CA SER A 22 -20.35 2.02 13.89
C SER A 22 -19.17 1.69 14.82
N ILE A 23 -18.08 1.13 14.29
CA ILE A 23 -16.85 0.85 15.05
C ILE A 23 -16.19 2.17 15.47
N HIS A 24 -16.06 3.13 14.55
CA HIS A 24 -15.54 4.47 14.84
C HIS A 24 -16.32 5.17 15.94
N PHE A 25 -17.66 5.17 15.84
CA PHE A 25 -18.51 5.80 16.84
C PHE A 25 -18.36 5.14 18.21
N LYS A 26 -18.30 3.81 18.28
CA LYS A 26 -18.03 3.08 19.53
C LYS A 26 -16.67 3.45 20.12
N ASN A 27 -15.65 3.64 19.28
CA ASN A 27 -14.32 4.04 19.74
C ASN A 27 -14.33 5.44 20.35
N ILE A 28 -14.99 6.40 19.69
CA ILE A 28 -15.20 7.76 20.21
C ILE A 28 -15.88 7.72 21.58
N LEU A 29 -17.00 6.98 21.71
CA LEU A 29 -17.71 6.85 23.00
C LEU A 29 -16.83 6.25 24.09
N LYS A 30 -15.97 5.29 23.75
CA LYS A 30 -15.04 4.66 24.70
C LYS A 30 -13.95 5.63 25.16
N ILE A 31 -13.45 6.50 24.27
CA ILE A 31 -12.42 7.50 24.59
C ILE A 31 -13.02 8.58 25.49
N ILE A 32 -14.15 9.15 25.10
CA ILE A 32 -14.85 10.18 25.89
C ILE A 32 -15.28 9.63 27.26
N GLY A 33 -15.78 8.39 27.29
CA GLY A 33 -16.17 7.72 28.52
C GLY A 33 -15.01 7.49 29.50
N LYS A 34 -13.77 7.37 29.01
CA LYS A 34 -12.57 7.25 29.83
C LYS A 34 -11.99 8.60 30.26
N ASN A 35 -12.07 9.62 29.40
CA ASN A 35 -11.54 10.94 29.68
C ASN A 35 -12.49 12.02 29.14
N GLN A 36 -13.30 12.59 30.02
CA GLN A 36 -14.27 13.63 29.67
C GLN A 36 -13.62 15.00 29.38
N LYS A 37 -12.35 15.19 29.75
CA LYS A 37 -11.60 16.44 29.53
C LYS A 37 -10.75 16.41 28.25
N ILE A 38 -10.83 15.35 27.45
CA ILE A 38 -10.10 15.26 26.19
C ILE A 38 -10.54 16.38 25.25
N LYS A 39 -9.59 17.01 24.55
CA LYS A 39 -9.93 17.98 23.50
C LYS A 39 -10.49 17.23 22.30
N LEU A 40 -11.44 17.86 21.59
CA LEU A 40 -12.05 17.25 20.41
C LEU A 40 -11.03 16.85 19.33
N CYS A 41 -9.98 17.65 19.14
CA CYS A 41 -8.92 17.37 18.17
C CYS A 41 -8.05 16.15 18.52
N ASP A 42 -8.04 15.73 19.78
CA ASP A 42 -7.20 14.64 20.27
C ASP A 42 -7.96 13.31 20.28
N ILE A 43 -9.24 13.30 19.87
CA ILE A 43 -10.05 12.10 19.81
C ILE A 43 -9.67 11.29 18.56
N GLU A 44 -9.00 10.16 18.80
CA GLU A 44 -8.71 9.19 17.75
C GLU A 44 -9.98 8.44 17.34
N ILE A 45 -10.44 8.67 16.10
CA ILE A 45 -11.71 8.11 15.58
C ILE A 45 -11.55 6.62 15.25
N ILE A 46 -10.47 6.28 14.56
CA ILE A 46 -10.17 4.91 14.14
C ILE A 46 -9.75 4.05 15.33
N ASP A 47 -10.09 2.76 15.29
CA ASP A 47 -9.65 1.86 16.35
C ASP A 47 -8.19 1.41 16.14
N LYS A 48 -7.64 0.72 17.14
CA LYS A 48 -6.26 0.23 17.10
C LYS A 48 -5.97 -0.73 15.94
N TYR A 49 -6.97 -1.48 15.47
CA TYR A 49 -6.80 -2.48 14.42
C TYR A 49 -6.73 -1.80 13.06
N GLU A 50 -7.64 -0.87 12.80
CA GLU A 50 -7.63 -0.06 11.59
C GLU A 50 -6.39 0.84 11.53
N LYS A 51 -5.97 1.43 12.66
CA LYS A 51 -4.70 2.18 12.73
C LYS A 51 -3.50 1.31 12.36
N ALA A 52 -3.43 0.09 12.88
CA ALA A 52 -2.35 -0.83 12.56
C ALA A 52 -2.35 -1.20 11.07
N LYS A 53 -3.54 -1.40 10.48
CA LYS A 53 -3.68 -1.66 9.05
C LYS A 53 -3.17 -0.50 8.18
N ILE A 54 -3.56 0.73 8.52
CA ILE A 54 -3.13 1.93 7.79
C ILE A 54 -1.62 2.15 7.93
N LEU A 55 -1.08 2.02 9.15
CA LEU A 55 0.33 2.33 9.41
C LEU A 55 1.28 1.23 8.93
N TYR A 56 0.90 -0.04 9.08
CA TYR A 56 1.82 -1.16 8.88
C TYR A 56 1.44 -2.03 7.69
N GLU A 57 0.18 -2.50 7.59
CA GLU A 57 -0.20 -3.42 6.52
C GLU A 57 -0.13 -2.75 5.14
N PHE A 58 -0.69 -1.55 5.00
CA PHE A 58 -0.66 -0.82 3.73
C PHE A 58 0.73 -0.30 3.38
N ASN A 59 1.58 -0.04 4.37
CA ASN A 59 2.96 0.43 4.17
C ASN A 59 4.01 -0.70 4.20
N SER A 60 3.59 -1.97 4.13
CA SER A 60 4.51 -3.10 4.06
C SER A 60 5.13 -3.22 2.66
N THR A 61 5.92 -2.22 2.27
CA THR A 61 6.54 -2.08 0.94
C THR A 61 7.96 -2.60 0.89
N TYR A 62 8.53 -2.99 2.04
CA TYR A 62 9.86 -3.57 2.09
C TYR A 62 9.90 -4.88 1.30
N LYS A 63 10.70 -4.88 0.24
CA LYS A 63 11.13 -6.08 -0.45
C LYS A 63 12.66 -6.08 -0.48
N TYR A 64 13.24 -7.24 -0.25
CA TYR A 64 14.67 -7.40 -0.42
C TYR A 64 15.03 -7.24 -1.90
N TYR A 65 16.03 -6.41 -2.18
CA TYR A 65 16.68 -6.29 -3.47
C TYR A 65 18.18 -6.06 -3.23
N LYS A 66 19.02 -6.49 -4.17
CA LYS A 66 20.47 -6.26 -4.12
C LYS A 66 20.73 -4.75 -4.22
N LYS A 67 21.23 -4.15 -3.14
CA LYS A 67 21.56 -2.71 -3.05
C LYS A 67 23.00 -2.40 -3.43
N ASP A 68 23.81 -3.44 -3.53
CA ASP A 68 25.23 -3.46 -3.85
C ASP A 68 25.49 -3.41 -5.36
N LYS A 69 24.46 -3.51 -6.19
CA LYS A 69 24.58 -3.46 -7.64
C LYS A 69 23.89 -2.24 -8.25
N THR A 70 24.59 -1.62 -9.17
CA THR A 70 24.05 -0.60 -10.06
C THR A 70 23.14 -1.24 -11.11
N ILE A 71 22.32 -0.42 -11.76
CA ILE A 71 21.50 -0.88 -12.91
C ILE A 71 22.39 -1.42 -14.04
N HIS A 72 23.59 -0.84 -14.22
CA HIS A 72 24.55 -1.29 -15.23
C HIS A 72 25.08 -2.70 -14.93
N GLU A 73 25.52 -2.96 -13.70
CA GLU A 73 25.98 -4.32 -13.30
C GLU A 73 24.85 -5.37 -13.38
N LEU A 74 23.60 -4.97 -13.11
CA LEU A 74 22.45 -5.86 -13.31
C LEU A 74 22.17 -6.12 -14.80
N PHE A 75 22.45 -5.14 -15.66
CA PHE A 75 22.33 -5.28 -17.11
C PHE A 75 23.42 -6.21 -17.66
N GLU A 76 24.69 -6.01 -17.29
CA GLU A 76 25.81 -6.90 -17.66
C GLU A 76 25.53 -8.36 -17.24
N GLU A 77 25.03 -8.58 -16.02
CA GLU A 77 24.60 -9.93 -15.59
C GLU A 77 23.52 -10.53 -16.50
N GLN A 78 22.62 -9.70 -17.04
CA GLN A 78 21.59 -10.15 -17.96
C GLN A 78 22.15 -10.45 -19.35
N VAL A 79 23.15 -9.69 -19.81
CA VAL A 79 23.91 -9.96 -21.04
C VAL A 79 24.60 -11.31 -20.97
N GLU A 80 25.21 -11.66 -19.83
CA GLU A 80 25.84 -12.97 -19.63
C GLU A 80 24.82 -14.12 -19.61
N LYS A 81 23.66 -13.92 -18.97
CA LYS A 81 22.63 -14.98 -18.82
C LYS A 81 21.89 -15.26 -20.13
N THR A 82 21.56 -14.22 -20.89
CA THR A 82 20.73 -14.32 -22.09
C THR A 82 21.25 -13.44 -23.23
N PRO A 83 22.47 -13.69 -23.74
CA PRO A 83 23.14 -12.78 -24.69
C PRO A 83 22.39 -12.61 -26.01
N ASN A 84 21.70 -13.66 -26.46
CA ASN A 84 21.04 -13.72 -27.76
C ASN A 84 19.54 -13.33 -27.70
N GLU A 85 19.02 -13.04 -26.51
CA GLU A 85 17.64 -12.57 -26.35
C GLU A 85 17.53 -11.10 -26.73
N ILE A 86 16.38 -10.69 -27.27
CA ILE A 86 16.12 -9.31 -27.68
C ILE A 86 16.04 -8.42 -26.43
N ALA A 87 16.90 -7.40 -26.35
CA ALA A 87 16.89 -6.40 -25.29
C ALA A 87 16.03 -5.18 -25.65
N VAL A 88 16.11 -4.71 -26.90
CA VAL A 88 15.39 -3.53 -27.40
C VAL A 88 14.86 -3.78 -28.80
N MET A 89 13.65 -3.34 -29.10
CA MET A 89 13.05 -3.40 -30.43
C MET A 89 12.38 -2.07 -30.78
N HIS A 90 12.64 -1.56 -31.98
CA HIS A 90 12.05 -0.33 -32.50
C HIS A 90 11.86 -0.44 -34.02
N GLU A 91 10.63 -0.19 -34.49
CA GLU A 91 10.27 -0.16 -35.92
C GLU A 91 10.77 -1.37 -36.74
N GLY A 92 10.65 -2.58 -36.18
CA GLY A 92 11.07 -3.82 -36.84
C GLY A 92 12.58 -4.11 -36.77
N ASN A 93 13.38 -3.20 -36.21
CA ASN A 93 14.77 -3.47 -35.85
C ASN A 93 14.85 -3.95 -34.40
N SER A 94 15.69 -4.95 -34.13
CA SER A 94 15.93 -5.48 -32.79
C SER A 94 17.43 -5.51 -32.48
N LEU A 95 17.79 -5.24 -31.23
CA LEU A 95 19.11 -5.51 -30.68
C LEU A 95 18.99 -6.56 -29.59
N THR A 96 19.85 -7.56 -29.66
CA THR A 96 20.07 -8.52 -28.58
C THR A 96 20.78 -7.86 -27.40
N TYR A 97 20.73 -8.48 -26.22
CA TYR A 97 21.48 -8.00 -25.05
C TYR A 97 22.96 -7.79 -25.37
N ARG A 98 23.58 -8.72 -26.10
CA ARG A 98 24.99 -8.60 -26.52
C ARG A 98 25.23 -7.41 -27.45
N GLU A 99 24.41 -7.25 -28.47
CA GLU A 99 24.57 -6.15 -29.45
C GLU A 99 24.32 -4.77 -28.82
N LEU A 100 23.48 -4.71 -27.79
CA LEU A 100 23.24 -3.48 -27.05
C LEU A 100 24.42 -3.14 -26.13
N ASP A 101 24.99 -4.13 -25.44
CA ASP A 101 26.15 -3.98 -24.57
C ASP A 101 27.39 -3.48 -25.34
N GLU A 102 27.66 -4.06 -26.51
CA GLU A 102 28.76 -3.64 -27.40
C GLU A 102 28.62 -2.19 -27.93
N LYS A 103 27.44 -1.60 -27.83
CA LYS A 103 27.13 -0.22 -28.29
C LYS A 103 26.99 0.79 -27.16
N SER A 104 26.98 0.33 -25.90
CA SER A 104 26.68 1.15 -24.73
C SER A 104 27.88 1.90 -24.16
#